data_AF-A0A834QJH1-F1
#
_entry.id   AF-A0A834QJH1-F1
#
_cell.length_a   1.000
_cell.length_b   1.000
_cell.length_c   1.000
_cell.angle_alpha   90.00
_cell.angle_beta   90.00
_cell.angle_gamma   90.00
#
_symmetry.space_group_name_H-M   'P 1'
#
loop_
_entity.id
_entity.type
_entity.pdbx_description
1 polymer ?
#
loop_
_entity_poly.entity_id
_entity_poly.type
_entity_poly.pdbx_seq_one_letter_code
_entity_poly.pdbx_strand_id
1 'polypeptide(L)'
;MPPDLWARSFWLWGPLLWLSVGSSGDVPLTPQPKCTDFQNANLLRGTNLKVQFLLFAPSDPSCGQLLEESSDIQDSGFNASLGTKLIIHGFRALGKKPSWINTFIRALLNAVDANVIAVDWVYGSTGVYYLAVENVVKLSLEISRLLSKLLALGVSESSIHIIGVSLGAHVGGMVGHFYKGQLGRITGLDPAGPEYTRASLEERLDAGDALFVEAIHTDSDNLGIRIPVGHVDYFVNGGQDQPGCPTFIHAGYSYLICDHMRAVHLYISALENSCSLMAFPCASYQDFLAGNCVDCFNPFLLSCPRIGLGDQSGIKIEPLPKEVKVYLLTMSTAPYCVHHSLVEFYLQEPRRKDTSIKITFVSSNVTSSVKITIPGQQLRGRGVIAHPEPQCQIKQVKLKFQASSQVWNKNKSTIVGKFCMAPLPVNDSKNTVCLPEPVNLQASVSVSHDLKIACG
;
A
#
# COMPACT_ATOMS: atom_id res chain seq x y z
N MET A 1 3.34 -77.53 14.04
CA MET A 1 2.36 -78.63 13.93
C MET A 1 1.04 -78.13 14.49
N PRO A 2 -0.07 -78.24 13.74
CA PRO A 2 -1.39 -77.63 14.01
C PRO A 2 -2.25 -78.58 14.90
N PRO A 3 -3.55 -78.34 15.26
CA PRO A 3 -4.76 -78.11 14.38
C PRO A 3 -5.76 -77.00 14.88
N ASP A 4 -6.49 -76.26 14.02
CA ASP A 4 -7.86 -76.45 13.41
C ASP A 4 -9.06 -76.32 14.39
N LEU A 5 -10.27 -75.80 14.11
CA LEU A 5 -10.96 -75.02 13.04
C LEU A 5 -12.45 -74.81 13.51
N TRP A 6 -13.23 -74.04 12.72
CA TRP A 6 -14.71 -73.84 12.67
C TRP A 6 -15.26 -72.58 13.39
N ALA A 7 -15.72 -71.49 12.75
CA ALA A 7 -16.62 -71.20 11.61
C ALA A 7 -18.10 -70.95 12.02
N ARG A 8 -18.60 -69.70 11.81
CA ARG A 8 -19.75 -69.33 10.94
C ARG A 8 -20.41 -67.98 11.30
N SER A 9 -20.73 -67.22 10.25
CA SER A 9 -21.44 -65.94 10.17
C SER A 9 -22.97 -66.06 10.29
N PHE A 10 -23.69 -64.98 10.65
CA PHE A 10 -25.10 -64.76 10.26
C PHE A 10 -25.51 -63.27 10.09
N TRP A 11 -25.81 -62.93 8.82
CA TRP A 11 -26.90 -62.16 8.18
C TRP A 11 -27.72 -61.01 8.84
N LEU A 12 -27.91 -59.97 8.02
CA LEU A 12 -28.83 -58.81 8.07
C LEU A 12 -30.31 -59.16 7.82
N TRP A 13 -31.25 -58.39 8.41
CA TRP A 13 -32.59 -58.07 7.88
C TRP A 13 -33.02 -56.63 8.30
N GLY A 14 -33.67 -55.89 7.38
CA GLY A 14 -34.32 -54.58 7.62
C GLY A 14 -35.82 -54.69 7.95
N PRO A 15 -36.66 -53.68 7.62
CA PRO A 15 -37.02 -52.53 8.48
C PRO A 15 -38.55 -52.38 8.73
N LEU A 16 -38.98 -51.48 9.62
CA LEU A 16 -40.36 -50.96 9.66
C LEU A 16 -40.46 -49.56 10.30
N LEU A 17 -41.11 -48.64 9.56
CA LEU A 17 -41.48 -47.25 9.90
C LEU A 17 -42.42 -47.16 11.11
N TRP A 18 -42.41 -46.01 11.81
CA TRP A 18 -43.59 -45.36 12.38
C TRP A 18 -43.48 -43.83 12.28
N LEU A 19 -44.59 -43.21 11.84
CA LEU A 19 -44.81 -41.77 11.69
C LEU A 19 -45.22 -41.13 13.03
N SER A 20 -44.73 -39.92 13.31
CA SER A 20 -45.37 -39.02 14.27
C SER A 20 -45.44 -37.60 13.70
N VAL A 21 -46.63 -37.02 13.79
CA VAL A 21 -46.98 -35.67 13.35
C VAL A 21 -46.77 -34.74 14.54
N GLY A 22 -45.88 -33.75 14.39
CA GLY A 22 -45.72 -32.64 15.33
C GLY A 22 -45.91 -31.32 14.59
N SER A 23 -46.94 -30.57 14.98
CA SER A 23 -47.22 -29.22 14.48
C SER A 23 -46.26 -28.23 15.15
N SER A 24 -45.33 -27.69 14.37
CA SER A 24 -44.55 -26.50 14.72
C SER A 24 -45.13 -25.33 13.96
N GLY A 25 -45.64 -24.33 14.68
CA GLY A 25 -46.04 -23.06 14.09
C GLY A 25 -44.85 -22.39 13.41
N ASP A 26 -45.03 -22.03 12.14
CA ASP A 26 -44.08 -21.24 11.38
C ASP A 26 -44.02 -19.83 11.98
N VAL A 27 -42.94 -19.55 12.70
CA VAL A 27 -42.46 -18.18 12.86
C VAL A 27 -42.07 -17.71 11.46
N PRO A 28 -42.62 -16.61 10.93
CA PRO A 28 -42.17 -16.11 9.64
C PRO A 28 -40.67 -15.82 9.75
N LEU A 29 -39.85 -16.54 8.99
CA LEU A 29 -38.48 -16.13 8.74
C LEU A 29 -38.57 -14.72 8.16
N THR A 30 -38.17 -13.71 8.94
CA THR A 30 -37.86 -12.39 8.42
C THR A 30 -36.98 -12.59 7.19
N PRO A 31 -37.35 -12.09 6.00
CA PRO A 31 -36.56 -12.30 4.81
C PRO A 31 -35.18 -11.72 5.08
N GLN A 32 -34.16 -12.58 5.16
CA GLN A 32 -32.79 -12.10 5.26
C GLN A 32 -32.53 -11.20 4.04
N PRO A 33 -31.96 -10.00 4.23
CA PRO A 33 -31.59 -9.15 3.11
C PRO A 33 -30.69 -9.94 2.16
N LYS A 34 -31.06 -9.97 0.88
CA LYS A 34 -30.38 -10.75 -0.14
C LYS A 34 -29.05 -10.05 -0.46
N CYS A 35 -27.96 -10.54 0.14
CA CYS A 35 -26.63 -10.02 -0.13
C CYS A 35 -26.31 -10.11 -1.63
N THR A 36 -25.89 -8.98 -2.21
CA THR A 36 -25.44 -8.88 -3.59
C THR A 36 -23.92 -8.95 -3.62
N ASP A 37 -23.39 -9.75 -4.55
CA ASP A 37 -21.96 -9.86 -4.78
C ASP A 37 -21.59 -9.30 -6.16
N PHE A 38 -20.30 -9.02 -6.37
CA PHE A 38 -19.75 -8.54 -7.62
C PHE A 38 -20.10 -9.46 -8.79
N GLN A 39 -20.33 -8.82 -9.93
CA GLN A 39 -20.53 -9.42 -11.21
C GLN A 39 -19.28 -10.19 -11.67
N ASN A 40 -19.51 -11.22 -12.49
CA ASN A 40 -18.46 -11.91 -13.22
C ASN A 40 -18.74 -11.80 -14.72
N ALA A 41 -17.75 -11.31 -15.46
CA ALA A 41 -17.79 -11.16 -16.90
C ALA A 41 -16.86 -12.17 -17.58
N ASN A 42 -17.14 -12.44 -18.85
CA ASN A 42 -16.22 -13.14 -19.75
C ASN A 42 -16.52 -12.69 -21.18
N LEU A 43 -15.60 -12.95 -22.11
CA LEU A 43 -15.76 -12.53 -23.51
C LEU A 43 -17.06 -13.04 -24.17
N LEU A 44 -17.60 -14.18 -23.71
CA LEU A 44 -18.82 -14.78 -24.28
C LEU A 44 -20.11 -14.12 -23.77
N ARG A 45 -20.12 -13.59 -22.55
CA ARG A 45 -21.27 -12.91 -21.93
C ARG A 45 -21.33 -11.40 -22.25
N GLY A 46 -20.38 -10.90 -23.03
CA GLY A 46 -20.20 -9.50 -23.38
C GLY A 46 -19.43 -8.71 -22.31
N THR A 47 -18.86 -7.58 -22.74
CA THR A 47 -18.04 -6.65 -21.92
C THR A 47 -18.60 -5.22 -21.95
N ASN A 48 -19.89 -5.07 -22.27
CA ASN A 48 -20.56 -3.77 -22.21
C ASN A 48 -20.63 -3.29 -20.76
N LEU A 49 -20.36 -2.00 -20.53
CA LEU A 49 -20.38 -1.42 -19.19
C LEU A 49 -21.72 -1.70 -18.48
N LYS A 50 -21.60 -2.32 -17.31
CA LYS A 50 -22.67 -2.49 -16.31
C LYS A 50 -22.06 -2.06 -14.99
N VAL A 51 -22.77 -1.21 -14.26
CA VAL A 51 -22.31 -0.66 -12.99
C VAL A 51 -23.26 -1.12 -11.89
N GLN A 52 -22.71 -1.62 -10.80
CA GLN A 52 -23.42 -1.85 -9.55
C GLN A 52 -22.75 -1.09 -8.42
N PHE A 53 -23.56 -0.52 -7.55
CA PHE A 53 -23.10 0.14 -6.33
C PHE A 53 -23.51 -0.73 -5.15
N LEU A 54 -22.52 -1.29 -4.46
CA LEU A 54 -22.74 -2.19 -3.33
C LEU A 54 -22.41 -1.44 -2.05
N LEU A 55 -23.42 -1.10 -1.27
CA LEU A 55 -23.29 -0.47 0.04
C LEU A 55 -22.97 -1.52 1.10
N PHE A 56 -21.97 -1.25 1.92
CA PHE A 56 -21.62 -2.01 3.09
C PHE A 56 -21.73 -1.09 4.31
N ALA A 57 -22.62 -1.47 5.23
CA ALA A 57 -22.82 -0.77 6.48
C ALA A 57 -21.99 -1.44 7.60
N PRO A 58 -21.56 -0.68 8.63
CA PRO A 58 -20.85 -1.25 9.79
C PRO A 58 -21.59 -2.39 10.48
N SER A 59 -22.93 -2.37 10.44
CA SER A 59 -23.79 -3.41 11.02
C SER A 59 -23.68 -4.78 10.33
N ASP A 60 -23.30 -4.82 9.04
CA ASP A 60 -23.06 -6.06 8.30
C ASP A 60 -21.95 -5.86 7.23
N PRO A 61 -20.67 -5.90 7.64
CA PRO A 61 -19.53 -5.64 6.76
C PRO A 61 -19.30 -6.74 5.71
N SER A 62 -20.08 -7.82 5.74
CA SER A 62 -19.94 -8.98 4.86
C SER A 62 -20.95 -9.02 3.73
N CYS A 63 -22.04 -8.25 3.87
CA CYS A 63 -23.19 -8.27 2.98
C CYS A 63 -23.27 -6.96 2.20
N GLY A 64 -23.06 -7.01 0.89
CA GLY A 64 -23.26 -5.85 0.02
C GLY A 64 -24.74 -5.68 -0.30
N GLN A 65 -25.30 -4.52 0.02
CA GLN A 65 -26.65 -4.14 -0.39
C GLN A 65 -26.58 -3.39 -1.72
N LEU A 66 -27.33 -3.85 -2.72
CA LEU A 66 -27.38 -3.18 -4.01
C LEU A 66 -28.16 -1.86 -3.86
N LEU A 67 -27.53 -0.74 -4.22
CA LEU A 67 -28.22 0.53 -4.35
C LEU A 67 -28.91 0.59 -5.71
N GLU A 68 -30.21 0.30 -5.74
CA GLU A 68 -30.98 0.39 -6.98
C GLU A 68 -31.33 1.84 -7.31
N GLU A 69 -31.49 2.12 -8.60
CA GLU A 69 -31.77 3.48 -9.09
C GLU A 69 -33.14 3.99 -8.63
N SER A 70 -34.11 3.07 -8.49
CA SER A 70 -35.52 3.31 -8.14
C SER A 70 -35.85 3.16 -6.66
N SER A 71 -34.94 2.63 -5.84
CA SER A 71 -35.17 2.41 -4.41
C SER A 71 -34.72 3.61 -3.57
N ASP A 72 -35.41 3.89 -2.48
CA ASP A 72 -34.95 4.86 -1.51
C ASP A 72 -33.65 4.37 -0.85
N ILE A 73 -32.55 5.07 -1.10
CA ILE A 73 -31.21 4.75 -0.55
C ILE A 73 -31.25 4.65 0.98
N GLN A 74 -32.14 5.40 1.64
CA GLN A 74 -32.32 5.35 3.09
C GLN A 74 -32.74 3.97 3.61
N ASP A 75 -33.47 3.18 2.80
CA ASP A 75 -33.93 1.84 3.19
C ASP A 75 -32.82 0.78 3.12
N SER A 76 -31.65 1.13 2.54
CA SER A 76 -30.48 0.24 2.42
C SER A 76 -29.52 0.27 3.62
N GLY A 77 -29.92 0.93 4.70
CA GLY A 77 -29.04 1.14 5.88
C GLY A 77 -27.98 2.22 5.67
N PHE A 78 -28.13 3.04 4.63
CA PHE A 78 -27.29 4.22 4.38
C PHE A 78 -27.54 5.29 5.46
N ASN A 79 -26.46 5.89 5.97
CA ASN A 79 -26.56 6.96 6.96
C ASN A 79 -25.95 8.27 6.43
N ALA A 80 -26.79 9.24 6.07
CA ALA A 80 -26.35 10.52 5.52
C ALA A 80 -25.53 11.38 6.50
N SER A 81 -25.57 11.08 7.80
CA SER A 81 -24.75 11.77 8.81
C SER A 81 -23.30 11.29 8.83
N LEU A 82 -23.00 10.16 8.18
CA LEU A 82 -21.64 9.61 8.07
C LEU A 82 -20.98 10.03 6.75
N GLY A 83 -19.66 10.13 6.75
CA GLY A 83 -18.89 10.28 5.51
C GLY A 83 -19.04 9.05 4.60
N THR A 84 -18.83 9.23 3.29
CA THR A 84 -18.95 8.14 2.31
C THR A 84 -17.60 7.83 1.66
N LYS A 85 -17.21 6.56 1.67
CA LYS A 85 -15.99 6.03 1.04
C LYS A 85 -16.37 5.20 -0.19
N LEU A 86 -15.90 5.60 -1.37
CA LEU A 86 -16.11 4.83 -2.61
C LEU A 86 -14.84 4.06 -2.94
N ILE A 87 -14.95 2.75 -3.18
CA ILE A 87 -13.84 1.91 -3.65
C ILE A 87 -14.07 1.55 -5.11
N ILE A 88 -13.15 1.96 -5.98
CA ILE A 88 -13.25 1.75 -7.43
C ILE A 88 -12.08 0.87 -7.87
N HIS A 89 -12.36 -0.34 -8.33
CA HIS A 89 -11.32 -1.22 -8.87
C HIS A 89 -10.87 -0.79 -10.27
N GLY A 90 -9.77 -1.36 -10.75
CA GLY A 90 -9.25 -1.11 -12.10
C GLY A 90 -9.59 -2.19 -13.12
N PHE A 91 -8.73 -2.31 -14.14
CA PHE A 91 -8.84 -3.30 -15.22
C PHE A 91 -8.87 -4.74 -14.70
N ARG A 92 -9.77 -5.57 -15.24
CA ARG A 92 -10.02 -6.96 -14.85
C ARG A 92 -9.91 -7.89 -16.05
N ALA A 93 -8.69 -8.21 -16.48
CA ALA A 93 -8.44 -9.08 -17.64
C ALA A 93 -9.27 -10.39 -17.63
N LEU A 94 -9.44 -11.01 -16.46
CA LEU A 94 -10.17 -12.27 -16.29
C LEU A 94 -11.67 -12.12 -16.01
N GLY A 95 -12.18 -10.89 -15.89
CA GLY A 95 -13.59 -10.62 -15.59
C GLY A 95 -14.10 -11.19 -14.27
N LYS A 96 -13.20 -11.26 -13.27
CA LYS A 96 -13.53 -11.72 -11.93
C LYS A 96 -13.48 -10.60 -10.92
N LYS A 97 -14.34 -10.72 -9.90
CA LYS A 97 -14.29 -9.97 -8.65
C LYS A 97 -12.84 -9.77 -8.17
N PRO A 98 -12.43 -8.56 -7.75
CA PRO A 98 -11.11 -8.34 -7.16
C PRO A 98 -10.97 -9.16 -5.87
N SER A 99 -9.94 -9.99 -5.76
CA SER A 99 -9.73 -10.87 -4.60
C SER A 99 -9.51 -10.10 -3.29
N TRP A 100 -9.01 -8.87 -3.38
CA TRP A 100 -8.71 -7.98 -2.25
C TRP A 100 -9.91 -7.19 -1.73
N ILE A 101 -11.02 -7.09 -2.48
CA ILE A 101 -12.09 -6.11 -2.21
C ILE A 101 -12.76 -6.33 -0.85
N ASN A 102 -13.03 -7.59 -0.48
CA ASN A 102 -13.69 -7.92 0.78
C ASN A 102 -12.80 -7.54 1.99
N THR A 103 -11.50 -7.82 1.91
CA THR A 103 -10.55 -7.44 2.96
C THR A 103 -10.45 -5.93 3.09
N PHE A 104 -10.43 -5.22 1.96
CA PHE A 104 -10.39 -3.76 1.94
C PHE A 104 -11.65 -3.15 2.59
N ILE A 105 -12.84 -3.58 2.19
CA ILE A 105 -14.10 -3.12 2.77
C ILE A 105 -14.10 -3.29 4.30
N ARG A 106 -13.70 -4.48 4.78
CA ARG A 106 -13.61 -4.75 6.22
C ARG A 106 -12.58 -3.86 6.92
N ALA A 107 -11.40 -3.67 6.32
CA ALA A 107 -10.37 -2.81 6.89
C ALA A 107 -10.86 -1.35 7.00
N LEU A 108 -11.60 -0.84 6.01
CA LEU A 108 -12.20 0.49 6.06
C LEU A 108 -13.27 0.61 7.16
N LEU A 109 -14.22 -0.32 7.22
CA LEU A 109 -15.29 -0.32 8.22
C LEU A 109 -14.75 -0.49 9.65
N ASN A 110 -13.62 -1.17 9.83
CA ASN A 110 -12.94 -1.27 11.11
C ASN A 110 -12.17 0.01 11.49
N ALA A 111 -11.69 0.76 10.50
CA ALA A 111 -10.87 1.95 10.71
C ALA A 111 -11.69 3.23 10.94
N VAL A 112 -12.90 3.31 10.38
CA VAL A 112 -13.76 4.50 10.45
C VAL A 112 -15.24 4.15 10.38
N ASP A 113 -16.07 4.87 11.14
CA ASP A 113 -17.53 4.82 11.01
C ASP A 113 -17.96 5.62 9.77
N ALA A 114 -18.26 4.91 8.67
CA ALA A 114 -18.55 5.50 7.37
C ALA A 114 -19.46 4.60 6.53
N ASN A 115 -20.14 5.19 5.55
CA ASN A 115 -20.76 4.43 4.47
C ASN A 115 -19.65 3.96 3.51
N VAL A 116 -19.52 2.64 3.27
CA VAL A 116 -18.55 2.11 2.29
C VAL A 116 -19.30 1.60 1.07
N ILE A 117 -19.02 2.16 -0.10
CA ILE A 117 -19.64 1.77 -1.37
C ILE A 117 -18.57 1.19 -2.28
N ALA A 118 -18.71 -0.08 -2.63
CA ALA A 118 -17.87 -0.72 -3.64
C ALA A 118 -18.50 -0.54 -5.03
N VAL A 119 -17.74 0.01 -5.97
CA VAL A 119 -18.19 0.23 -7.35
C VAL A 119 -17.77 -0.97 -8.19
N ASP A 120 -18.75 -1.79 -8.56
CA ASP A 120 -18.56 -2.93 -9.44
C ASP A 120 -18.81 -2.52 -10.89
N TRP A 121 -17.76 -2.57 -11.69
CA TRP A 121 -17.81 -2.38 -13.14
C TRP A 121 -17.03 -3.48 -13.87
N VAL A 122 -17.04 -4.71 -13.33
CA VAL A 122 -16.29 -5.86 -13.88
C VAL A 122 -16.56 -6.04 -15.37
N TYR A 123 -17.82 -5.91 -15.83
CA TYR A 123 -18.14 -6.02 -17.25
C TYR A 123 -17.43 -4.99 -18.14
N GLY A 124 -17.39 -3.72 -17.73
CA GLY A 124 -16.77 -2.64 -18.51
C GLY A 124 -15.25 -2.56 -18.37
N SER A 125 -14.68 -3.27 -17.40
CA SER A 125 -13.23 -3.34 -17.13
C SER A 125 -12.57 -4.62 -17.65
N THR A 126 -13.33 -5.50 -18.31
CA THR A 126 -12.84 -6.79 -18.81
C THR A 126 -12.55 -6.73 -20.31
N GLY A 127 -11.59 -7.52 -20.78
CA GLY A 127 -11.33 -7.73 -22.20
C GLY A 127 -10.13 -6.92 -22.68
N VAL A 128 -10.35 -5.99 -23.62
CA VAL A 128 -9.27 -5.19 -24.20
C VAL A 128 -9.08 -3.92 -23.37
N TYR A 129 -7.84 -3.64 -22.97
CA TYR A 129 -7.52 -2.52 -22.08
C TYR A 129 -8.05 -1.17 -22.59
N TYR A 130 -7.86 -0.87 -23.88
CA TYR A 130 -8.34 0.38 -24.48
C TYR A 130 -9.88 0.54 -24.40
N LEU A 131 -10.65 -0.55 -24.54
CA LEU A 131 -12.11 -0.49 -24.36
C LEU A 131 -12.51 -0.22 -22.90
N ALA A 132 -11.70 -0.68 -21.94
CA ALA A 132 -11.91 -0.35 -20.54
C ALA A 132 -11.61 1.14 -20.26
N VAL A 133 -10.60 1.71 -20.92
CA VAL A 133 -10.29 3.15 -20.87
C VAL A 133 -11.47 3.97 -21.42
N GLU A 134 -12.05 3.60 -22.56
CA GLU A 134 -13.22 4.29 -23.12
C GLU A 134 -14.44 4.29 -22.18
N ASN A 135 -14.56 3.29 -21.29
CA ASN A 135 -15.64 3.21 -20.31
C ASN A 135 -15.46 4.12 -19.10
N VAL A 136 -14.26 4.68 -18.86
CA VAL A 136 -13.98 5.53 -17.69
C VAL A 136 -14.89 6.75 -17.64
N VAL A 137 -15.13 7.42 -18.78
CA VAL A 137 -16.04 8.58 -18.85
C VAL A 137 -17.46 8.19 -18.47
N LYS A 138 -17.99 7.10 -19.05
CA LYS A 138 -19.34 6.62 -18.76
C LYS A 138 -19.49 6.20 -17.31
N LEU A 139 -18.52 5.48 -16.76
CA LEU A 139 -18.51 5.09 -15.34
C LEU A 139 -18.50 6.30 -14.41
N SER A 140 -17.70 7.33 -14.74
CA SER A 140 -17.62 8.57 -13.95
C SER A 140 -18.96 9.32 -13.93
N LEU A 141 -19.71 9.30 -15.05
CA LEU A 141 -21.07 9.85 -15.11
C LEU A 141 -22.05 9.07 -14.23
N GLU A 142 -22.01 7.73 -14.24
CA GLU A 142 -22.85 6.91 -13.36
C GLU A 142 -22.55 7.17 -11.87
N ILE A 143 -21.27 7.26 -11.50
CA ILE A 143 -20.86 7.60 -10.12
C ILE A 143 -21.37 8.99 -9.75
N SER A 144 -21.27 9.96 -10.66
CA SER A 144 -21.73 11.33 -10.39
C SER A 144 -23.26 11.42 -10.21
N ARG A 145 -24.03 10.59 -10.91
CA ARG A 145 -25.47 10.46 -10.66
C ARG A 145 -25.76 9.90 -9.27
N LEU A 146 -25.01 8.87 -8.84
CA LEU A 146 -25.12 8.36 -7.47
C LEU A 146 -24.78 9.45 -6.45
N LEU A 147 -23.62 10.11 -6.59
CA LEU A 147 -23.18 11.16 -5.66
C LEU A 147 -24.21 12.28 -5.57
N SER A 148 -24.79 12.73 -6.69
CA SER A 148 -25.86 13.73 -6.71
C SER A 148 -27.06 13.33 -5.83
N LYS A 149 -27.45 12.05 -5.84
CA LYS A 149 -28.50 11.53 -4.94
C LYS A 149 -28.05 11.55 -3.48
N LEU A 150 -26.81 11.15 -3.17
CA LEU A 150 -26.27 11.16 -1.80
C LEU A 150 -26.21 12.60 -1.24
N LEU A 151 -25.80 13.57 -2.04
CA LEU A 151 -25.78 14.98 -1.66
C LEU A 151 -27.19 15.52 -1.39
N ALA A 152 -28.17 15.13 -2.21
CA ALA A 152 -29.58 15.48 -1.98
C ALA A 152 -30.14 14.89 -0.68
N LEU A 153 -29.56 13.79 -0.19
CA LEU A 153 -29.87 13.19 1.11
C LEU A 153 -29.14 13.87 2.29
N GLY A 154 -28.31 14.88 2.03
CA GLY A 154 -27.63 15.68 3.06
C GLY A 154 -26.17 15.30 3.31
N VAL A 155 -25.58 14.39 2.52
CA VAL A 155 -24.14 14.14 2.60
C VAL A 155 -23.37 15.37 2.14
N SER A 156 -22.34 15.77 2.89
CA SER A 156 -21.45 16.86 2.47
C SER A 156 -20.47 16.41 1.39
N GLU A 157 -20.24 17.22 0.36
CA GLU A 157 -19.22 16.98 -0.68
C GLU A 157 -17.83 16.75 -0.07
N SER A 158 -17.48 17.54 0.95
CA SER A 158 -16.21 17.44 1.68
C SER A 158 -16.06 16.15 2.51
N SER A 159 -17.15 15.39 2.70
CA SER A 159 -17.13 14.09 3.40
C SER A 159 -16.96 12.90 2.45
N ILE A 160 -17.00 13.12 1.14
CA ILE A 160 -16.79 12.11 0.11
C ILE A 160 -15.30 11.82 -0.03
N HIS A 161 -14.94 10.54 0.01
CA HIS A 161 -13.58 10.07 -0.28
C HIS A 161 -13.63 8.96 -1.31
N ILE A 162 -13.03 9.20 -2.47
CA ILE A 162 -12.90 8.19 -3.53
C ILE A 162 -11.53 7.53 -3.42
N ILE A 163 -11.51 6.19 -3.40
CA ILE A 163 -10.31 5.37 -3.38
C ILE A 163 -10.30 4.55 -4.67
N GLY A 164 -9.44 4.93 -5.60
CA GLY A 164 -9.37 4.34 -6.93
C GLY A 164 -8.11 3.51 -7.11
N VAL A 165 -8.24 2.28 -7.61
CA VAL A 165 -7.12 1.39 -7.93
C VAL A 165 -6.89 1.37 -9.43
N SER A 166 -5.66 1.58 -9.90
CA SER A 166 -5.34 1.47 -11.33
C SER A 166 -6.22 2.41 -12.18
N LEU A 167 -6.96 1.90 -13.17
CA LEU A 167 -7.97 2.68 -13.92
C LEU A 167 -9.00 3.37 -13.02
N GLY A 168 -9.34 2.78 -11.88
CA GLY A 168 -10.28 3.37 -10.93
C GLY A 168 -9.79 4.68 -10.31
N ALA A 169 -8.47 4.93 -10.28
CA ALA A 169 -7.91 6.21 -9.83
C ALA A 169 -8.29 7.35 -10.78
N HIS A 170 -8.23 7.11 -12.09
CA HIS A 170 -8.63 8.09 -13.12
C HIS A 170 -10.15 8.31 -13.16
N VAL A 171 -10.93 7.26 -12.87
CA VAL A 171 -12.38 7.41 -12.64
C VAL A 171 -12.63 8.36 -11.47
N GLY A 172 -11.91 8.19 -10.36
CA GLY A 172 -11.98 9.09 -9.21
C GLY A 172 -11.62 10.54 -9.55
N GLY A 173 -10.52 10.74 -10.30
CA GLY A 173 -10.11 12.06 -10.79
C GLY A 173 -11.17 12.72 -11.66
N MET A 174 -11.68 12.02 -12.67
CA MET A 174 -12.74 12.50 -13.56
C MET A 174 -14.03 12.87 -12.81
N VAL A 175 -14.43 12.06 -11.81
CA VAL A 175 -15.55 12.43 -10.93
C VAL A 175 -15.22 13.70 -10.16
N GLY A 176 -14.06 13.79 -9.53
CA GLY A 176 -13.59 15.00 -8.85
C GLY A 176 -13.61 16.26 -9.73
N HIS A 177 -13.17 16.14 -10.98
CA HIS A 177 -13.23 17.18 -11.99
C HIS A 177 -14.67 17.65 -12.27
N PHE A 178 -15.64 16.74 -12.39
CA PHE A 178 -17.06 17.10 -12.56
C PHE A 178 -17.61 17.90 -11.35
N TYR A 179 -17.08 17.65 -10.16
CA TYR A 179 -17.37 18.39 -8.93
C TYR A 179 -16.40 19.56 -8.68
N LYS A 180 -15.62 19.98 -9.69
CA LYS A 180 -14.72 21.14 -9.64
C LYS A 180 -13.72 21.09 -8.48
N GLY A 181 -13.26 19.90 -8.10
CA GLY A 181 -12.30 19.73 -7.00
C GLY A 181 -12.87 19.86 -5.60
N GLN A 182 -14.20 19.91 -5.44
CA GLN A 182 -14.84 20.17 -4.14
C GLN A 182 -15.05 18.92 -3.28
N LEU A 183 -14.76 17.73 -3.83
CA LEU A 183 -14.83 16.49 -3.06
C LEU A 183 -13.78 16.46 -1.96
N GLY A 184 -14.08 15.81 -0.84
CA GLY A 184 -13.22 15.76 0.33
C GLY A 184 -11.83 15.20 0.06
N ARG A 185 -11.75 14.00 -0.53
CA ARG A 185 -10.46 13.33 -0.78
C ARG A 185 -10.50 12.38 -1.98
N ILE A 186 -9.38 12.28 -2.68
CA ILE A 186 -9.11 11.17 -3.60
C ILE A 186 -7.80 10.48 -3.20
N THR A 187 -7.82 9.15 -3.12
CA THR A 187 -6.61 8.32 -2.96
C THR A 187 -6.44 7.45 -4.20
N GLY A 188 -5.39 7.71 -4.97
CA GLY A 188 -4.98 6.89 -6.11
C GLY A 188 -4.04 5.77 -5.69
N LEU A 189 -4.49 4.51 -5.79
CA LEU A 189 -3.68 3.33 -5.50
C LEU A 189 -3.09 2.81 -6.81
N ASP A 190 -1.82 3.14 -7.02
CA ASP A 190 -1.05 2.92 -8.24
C ASP A 190 -1.85 3.24 -9.52
N PRO A 191 -2.16 4.54 -9.76
CA PRO A 191 -2.96 4.97 -10.92
C PRO A 191 -2.35 4.45 -12.23
N ALA A 192 -3.18 4.04 -13.19
CA ALA A 192 -2.69 3.38 -14.40
C ALA A 192 -1.86 4.32 -15.29
N GLY A 193 -0.69 3.86 -15.76
CA GLY A 193 0.19 4.61 -16.64
C GLY A 193 -0.22 4.64 -18.12
N PRO A 194 -0.58 3.50 -18.74
CA PRO A 194 -0.96 3.44 -20.15
C PRO A 194 -2.22 4.28 -20.43
N GLU A 195 -2.18 5.05 -21.54
CA GLU A 195 -3.12 6.11 -21.91
C GLU A 195 -3.08 7.39 -21.05
N TYR A 196 -2.72 7.33 -19.77
CA TYR A 196 -2.83 8.50 -18.86
C TYR A 196 -1.54 9.28 -18.62
N THR A 197 -0.35 8.67 -18.77
CA THR A 197 0.94 9.35 -18.48
C THR A 197 1.15 10.63 -19.31
N ARG A 198 0.55 10.68 -20.50
CA ARG A 198 0.62 11.84 -21.41
C ARG A 198 -0.72 12.55 -21.59
N ALA A 199 -1.74 12.14 -20.84
CA ALA A 199 -3.06 12.73 -20.89
C ALA A 199 -3.06 14.12 -20.25
N SER A 200 -4.02 14.95 -20.67
CA SER A 200 -4.27 16.27 -20.08
C SER A 200 -4.77 16.14 -18.64
N LEU A 201 -4.73 17.24 -17.87
CA LEU A 201 -5.12 17.23 -16.45
C LEU A 201 -6.58 16.80 -16.28
N GLU A 202 -7.43 17.17 -17.23
CA GLU A 202 -8.87 16.88 -17.27
C GLU A 202 -9.17 15.40 -17.59
N GLU A 203 -8.20 14.67 -18.13
CA GLU A 203 -8.35 13.29 -18.58
C GLU A 203 -7.77 12.26 -17.58
N ARG A 204 -7.03 12.70 -16.56
CA ARG A 204 -6.38 11.82 -15.58
C ARG A 204 -6.65 12.29 -14.16
N LEU A 205 -6.17 11.53 -13.18
CA LEU A 205 -6.11 12.00 -11.80
C LEU A 205 -5.11 13.16 -11.72
N ASP A 206 -5.50 14.22 -11.02
CA ASP A 206 -4.67 15.38 -10.71
C ASP A 206 -4.96 15.92 -9.29
N ALA A 207 -4.03 16.70 -8.74
CA ALA A 207 -4.18 17.34 -7.44
C ALA A 207 -5.45 18.20 -7.36
N GLY A 208 -5.87 18.84 -8.46
CA GLY A 208 -7.06 19.68 -8.52
C GLY A 208 -8.41 18.95 -8.42
N ASP A 209 -8.44 17.61 -8.39
CA ASP A 209 -9.69 16.84 -8.45
C ASP A 209 -10.40 16.71 -7.09
N ALA A 210 -9.76 17.09 -5.99
CA ALA A 210 -10.39 17.12 -4.66
C ALA A 210 -9.68 18.14 -3.74
N LEU A 211 -10.30 18.42 -2.59
CA LEU A 211 -9.69 19.22 -1.52
C LEU A 211 -8.37 18.61 -1.04
N PHE A 212 -8.23 17.28 -1.12
CA PHE A 212 -6.96 16.61 -0.93
C PHE A 212 -6.85 15.38 -1.85
N VAL A 213 -5.70 15.23 -2.49
CA VAL A 213 -5.42 14.12 -3.39
C VAL A 213 -4.07 13.54 -3.00
N GLU A 214 -4.00 12.23 -2.84
CA GLU A 214 -2.73 11.52 -2.70
C GLU A 214 -2.67 10.39 -3.72
N ALA A 215 -1.45 10.01 -4.09
CA ALA A 215 -1.20 8.85 -4.92
C ALA A 215 -0.10 7.97 -4.32
N ILE A 216 -0.27 6.66 -4.43
CA ILE A 216 0.69 5.67 -3.97
C ILE A 216 1.21 4.94 -5.20
N HIS A 217 2.45 5.23 -5.57
CA HIS A 217 3.12 4.65 -6.73
C HIS A 217 3.93 3.44 -6.30
N THR A 218 3.63 2.30 -6.91
CA THR A 218 4.31 1.03 -6.65
C THR A 218 4.69 0.27 -7.91
N ASP A 219 4.35 0.72 -9.13
CA ASP A 219 4.71 0.05 -10.40
C ASP A 219 4.93 1.04 -11.57
N SER A 220 5.53 2.20 -11.30
CA SER A 220 5.64 3.32 -12.24
C SER A 220 6.49 3.04 -13.49
N ASP A 221 7.36 2.04 -13.47
CA ASP A 221 8.12 1.61 -14.65
C ASP A 221 7.35 0.66 -15.57
N ASN A 222 6.24 0.09 -15.11
CA ASN A 222 5.40 -0.85 -15.84
C ASN A 222 3.93 -0.40 -15.94
N LEU A 223 3.01 -0.84 -15.06
CA LEU A 223 1.57 -0.56 -15.18
C LEU A 223 1.13 0.77 -14.56
N GLY A 224 1.88 1.29 -13.59
CA GLY A 224 1.59 2.53 -12.87
C GLY A 224 1.99 3.78 -13.65
N ILE A 225 1.38 4.92 -13.32
CA ILE A 225 1.69 6.21 -13.91
C ILE A 225 3.05 6.73 -13.41
N ARG A 226 3.84 7.27 -14.35
CA ARG A 226 5.22 7.74 -14.11
C ARG A 226 5.32 9.13 -13.51
N ILE A 227 4.27 9.89 -13.65
CA ILE A 227 4.21 11.27 -13.19
C ILE A 227 3.44 11.33 -11.88
N PRO A 228 3.82 12.25 -10.99
CA PRO A 228 3.00 12.61 -9.84
C PRO A 228 1.63 13.15 -10.29
N VAL A 229 0.61 12.87 -9.48
CA VAL A 229 -0.80 13.17 -9.76
C VAL A 229 -1.57 13.64 -8.52
N GLY A 230 -0.93 13.78 -7.36
CA GLY A 230 -1.57 14.23 -6.13
C GLY A 230 -0.94 15.49 -5.54
N HIS A 231 -1.53 15.96 -4.45
CA HIS A 231 -0.88 16.89 -3.55
C HIS A 231 0.32 16.23 -2.84
N VAL A 232 0.19 14.93 -2.53
CA VAL A 232 1.25 14.09 -1.96
C VAL A 232 1.36 12.77 -2.72
N ASP A 233 2.53 12.50 -3.28
CA ASP A 233 2.82 11.31 -4.08
C ASP A 233 3.84 10.42 -3.36
N TYR A 234 3.38 9.28 -2.87
CA TYR A 234 4.18 8.27 -2.18
C TYR A 234 4.85 7.35 -3.20
N PHE A 235 6.16 7.48 -3.39
CA PHE A 235 6.97 6.58 -4.21
C PHE A 235 7.57 5.47 -3.35
N VAL A 236 6.80 4.40 -3.16
CA VAL A 236 7.14 3.32 -2.22
C VAL A 236 8.26 2.46 -2.80
N ASN A 237 9.36 2.30 -2.05
CA ASN A 237 10.59 1.67 -2.53
C ASN A 237 11.13 2.28 -3.84
N GLY A 238 10.84 3.57 -4.08
CA GLY A 238 11.17 4.26 -5.33
C GLY A 238 10.05 4.27 -6.37
N GLY A 239 8.95 3.56 -6.09
CA GLY A 239 7.75 3.48 -6.92
C GLY A 239 7.87 2.54 -8.12
N GLN A 240 8.85 1.64 -8.12
CA GLN A 240 9.12 0.66 -9.18
C GLN A 240 9.07 -0.74 -8.56
N ASP A 241 10.18 -1.46 -8.47
CA ASP A 241 10.20 -2.82 -7.90
C ASP A 241 9.92 -2.86 -6.38
N GLN A 242 8.91 -3.63 -5.98
CA GLN A 242 8.52 -3.81 -4.58
C GLN A 242 9.16 -5.06 -3.98
N PRO A 243 9.68 -4.99 -2.74
CA PRO A 243 10.24 -6.15 -2.07
C PRO A 243 9.26 -7.33 -2.02
N GLY A 244 9.75 -8.52 -2.38
CA GLY A 244 8.94 -9.75 -2.40
C GLY A 244 8.14 -9.99 -3.68
N CYS A 245 8.10 -9.03 -4.61
CA CYS A 245 7.53 -9.27 -5.92
C CYS A 245 8.51 -10.01 -6.84
N PRO A 246 8.02 -10.86 -7.76
CA PRO A 246 8.89 -11.60 -8.67
C PRO A 246 9.62 -10.65 -9.63
N THR A 247 10.94 -10.80 -9.79
CA THR A 247 11.74 -9.99 -10.73
C THR A 247 11.98 -10.69 -12.07
N PHE A 248 11.41 -11.88 -12.28
CA PHE A 248 11.64 -12.69 -13.48
C PHE A 248 10.37 -12.80 -14.31
N ILE A 249 10.49 -12.45 -15.61
CA ILE A 249 9.38 -12.43 -16.58
C ILE A 249 8.63 -13.79 -16.67
N HIS A 250 9.31 -14.90 -16.43
CA HIS A 250 8.70 -16.25 -16.43
C HIS A 250 7.68 -16.49 -15.30
N ALA A 251 7.57 -15.60 -14.31
CA ALA A 251 6.51 -15.64 -13.30
C ALA A 251 5.13 -15.19 -13.86
N GLY A 252 5.06 -14.85 -15.15
CA GLY A 252 3.81 -14.65 -15.88
C GLY A 252 3.00 -13.47 -15.35
N TYR A 253 1.69 -13.65 -15.17
CA TYR A 253 0.80 -12.59 -14.69
C TYR A 253 1.23 -12.03 -13.30
N SER A 254 1.88 -12.86 -12.46
CA SER A 254 2.36 -12.44 -11.15
C SER A 254 3.50 -11.42 -11.22
N TYR A 255 4.39 -11.56 -12.22
CA TYR A 255 5.45 -10.58 -12.51
C TYR A 255 4.87 -9.21 -12.85
N LEU A 256 3.77 -9.18 -13.61
CA LEU A 256 3.16 -7.93 -14.05
C LEU A 256 2.31 -7.24 -12.97
N ILE A 257 1.66 -8.00 -12.09
CA ILE A 257 0.60 -7.48 -11.23
C ILE A 257 1.03 -7.27 -9.77
N CYS A 258 2.13 -7.90 -9.32
CA CYS A 258 2.50 -7.90 -7.91
C CYS A 258 2.85 -6.49 -7.41
N ASP A 259 3.71 -5.78 -8.14
CA ASP A 259 4.12 -4.41 -7.83
C ASP A 259 2.91 -3.47 -7.90
N HIS A 260 2.10 -3.60 -8.94
CA HIS A 260 0.85 -2.84 -9.11
C HIS A 260 -0.13 -3.00 -7.94
N MET A 261 -0.27 -4.22 -7.43
CA MET A 261 -1.16 -4.52 -6.30
C MET A 261 -0.57 -4.16 -4.94
N ARG A 262 0.71 -3.80 -4.85
CA ARG A 262 1.36 -3.42 -3.59
C ARG A 262 0.70 -2.19 -2.96
N ALA A 263 0.29 -1.19 -3.75
CA ALA A 263 -0.42 -0.01 -3.26
C ALA A 263 -1.69 -0.39 -2.47
N VAL A 264 -2.47 -1.36 -2.96
CA VAL A 264 -3.67 -1.86 -2.26
C VAL A 264 -3.32 -2.52 -0.94
N HIS A 265 -2.32 -3.39 -0.94
CA HIS A 265 -1.90 -4.10 0.28
C HIS A 265 -1.30 -3.17 1.34
N LEU A 266 -0.55 -2.15 0.93
CA LEU A 266 -0.04 -1.12 1.83
C LEU A 266 -1.18 -0.31 2.44
N TYR A 267 -2.16 0.12 1.64
CA TYR A 267 -3.28 0.90 2.15
C TYR A 267 -4.18 0.07 3.09
N ILE A 268 -4.41 -1.21 2.80
CA ILE A 268 -5.10 -2.13 3.75
C ILE A 268 -4.31 -2.24 5.07
N SER A 269 -2.98 -2.43 4.99
CA SER A 269 -2.14 -2.55 6.20
C SER A 269 -2.13 -1.26 7.03
N ALA A 270 -2.21 -0.10 6.37
CA ALA A 270 -2.36 1.20 7.01
C ALA A 270 -3.67 1.32 7.79
N LEU A 271 -4.79 0.91 7.17
CA LEU A 271 -6.11 0.94 7.79
C LEU A 271 -6.21 0.05 9.03
N GLU A 272 -5.52 -1.08 9.02
CA GLU A 272 -5.42 -1.98 10.17
C GLU A 272 -4.56 -1.42 11.32
N ASN A 273 -3.96 -0.23 11.12
CA ASN A 273 -3.08 0.47 12.07
C ASN A 273 -1.95 -0.43 12.62
N SER A 274 -1.48 -1.35 11.77
CA SER A 274 -0.42 -2.30 12.10
C SER A 274 0.97 -1.71 11.86
N CYS A 275 1.06 -0.65 11.04
CA CYS A 275 2.29 -0.03 10.56
C CYS A 275 2.11 1.48 10.37
N SER A 276 3.12 2.28 10.72
CA SER A 276 3.05 3.74 10.52
C SER A 276 3.21 4.18 9.05
N LEU A 277 3.81 3.35 8.18
CA LEU A 277 4.10 3.64 6.76
C LEU A 277 4.51 5.10 6.51
N MET A 278 5.44 5.59 7.33
CA MET A 278 5.92 6.97 7.30
C MET A 278 6.84 7.21 6.10
N ALA A 279 6.62 8.34 5.43
CA ALA A 279 7.38 8.79 4.27
C ALA A 279 8.06 10.14 4.51
N PHE A 280 9.10 10.41 3.72
CA PHE A 280 9.95 11.60 3.86
C PHE A 280 9.93 12.41 2.57
N PRO A 281 9.67 13.74 2.64
CA PRO A 281 9.75 14.61 1.47
C PRO A 281 11.18 14.62 0.92
N CYS A 282 11.33 14.40 -0.38
CA CYS A 282 12.64 14.46 -1.01
C CYS A 282 12.54 14.83 -2.48
N ALA A 283 13.61 15.37 -3.06
CA ALA A 283 13.63 15.72 -4.48
C ALA A 283 13.68 14.47 -5.38
N SER A 284 14.35 13.41 -4.91
CA SER A 284 14.49 12.14 -5.63
C SER A 284 14.62 10.96 -4.67
N TYR A 285 14.36 9.76 -5.18
CA TYR A 285 14.56 8.53 -4.40
C TYR A 285 16.03 8.31 -4.05
N GLN A 286 16.95 8.71 -4.94
CA GLN A 286 18.39 8.62 -4.72
C GLN A 286 18.84 9.54 -3.58
N ASP A 287 18.29 10.76 -3.51
CA ASP A 287 18.54 11.68 -2.40
C ASP A 287 18.02 11.13 -1.07
N PHE A 288 16.84 10.51 -1.09
CA PHE A 288 16.27 9.84 0.07
C PHE A 288 17.19 8.70 0.56
N LEU A 289 17.60 7.79 -0.33
CA LEU A 289 18.52 6.70 0.02
C LEU A 289 19.89 7.20 0.48
N ALA A 290 20.36 8.33 -0.04
CA ALA A 290 21.60 8.98 0.37
C ALA A 290 21.49 9.69 1.74
N GLY A 291 20.32 9.71 2.39
CA GLY A 291 20.11 10.38 3.67
C GLY A 291 20.21 11.91 3.55
N ASN A 292 19.83 12.46 2.40
CA ASN A 292 19.77 13.90 2.17
C ASN A 292 18.49 14.52 2.74
N CYS A 293 17.47 13.70 3.00
CA CYS A 293 16.15 14.09 3.49
C CYS A 293 15.86 13.31 4.78
N VAL A 294 16.06 13.96 5.94
CA VAL A 294 16.09 13.28 7.25
C VAL A 294 15.00 13.75 8.21
N ASP A 295 14.23 14.76 7.84
CA ASP A 295 13.11 15.29 8.61
C ASP A 295 11.93 15.59 7.68
N CYS A 296 10.84 16.08 8.27
CA CYS A 296 9.64 16.49 7.54
C CYS A 296 9.26 17.94 7.87
N PHE A 297 10.25 18.80 8.14
CA PHE A 297 10.00 20.21 8.46
C PHE A 297 9.32 20.93 7.30
N ASN A 298 9.87 20.80 6.09
CA ASN A 298 9.31 21.39 4.88
C ASN A 298 8.77 20.29 3.96
N PRO A 299 7.50 20.30 3.54
CA PRO A 299 6.43 21.25 3.88
C PRO A 299 5.54 20.84 5.08
N PHE A 300 5.86 19.76 5.81
CA PHE A 300 4.92 19.14 6.76
C PHE A 300 5.06 19.57 8.23
N LEU A 301 5.80 20.64 8.53
CA LEU A 301 5.94 21.20 9.88
C LEU A 301 6.34 20.16 10.95
N LEU A 302 7.31 19.29 10.62
CA LEU A 302 7.83 18.18 11.44
C LEU A 302 6.88 16.98 11.60
N SER A 303 5.71 17.00 10.98
CA SER A 303 4.74 15.90 11.01
C SER A 303 4.86 15.06 9.75
N CYS A 304 5.71 14.04 9.77
CA CYS A 304 5.95 13.23 8.57
C CYS A 304 4.66 12.57 8.05
N PRO A 305 4.42 12.64 6.72
CA PRO A 305 3.24 12.05 6.11
C PRO A 305 3.28 10.53 6.21
N ARG A 306 2.10 9.93 6.33
CA ARG A 306 1.87 8.50 6.44
C ARG A 306 0.77 8.08 5.48
N ILE A 307 0.94 6.94 4.85
CA ILE A 307 -0.15 6.28 4.11
C ILE A 307 -1.25 5.93 5.11
N GLY A 308 -2.50 6.33 4.82
CA GLY A 308 -3.66 6.04 5.68
C GLY A 308 -4.75 7.10 5.60
N LEU A 309 -5.82 6.96 6.40
CA LEU A 309 -6.94 7.91 6.43
C LEU A 309 -6.54 9.27 7.03
N GLY A 310 -7.28 10.33 6.64
CA GLY A 310 -7.16 11.74 7.06
C GLY A 310 -6.33 12.00 8.32
N ASP A 311 -6.93 11.82 9.48
CA ASP A 311 -6.33 12.19 10.77
C ASP A 311 -5.08 11.38 11.13
N GLN A 312 -4.91 10.20 10.53
CA GLN A 312 -3.77 9.31 10.75
C GLN A 312 -2.60 9.60 9.79
N SER A 313 -2.85 10.35 8.71
CA SER A 313 -1.85 10.64 7.69
C SER A 313 -0.75 11.59 8.16
N GLY A 314 -0.96 12.32 9.26
CA GLY A 314 0.02 13.29 9.76
C GLY A 314 0.21 14.52 8.86
N ILE A 315 -0.61 14.68 7.83
CA ILE A 315 -0.49 15.75 6.85
C ILE A 315 -1.05 17.05 7.46
N LYS A 316 -0.14 17.96 7.80
CA LYS A 316 -0.45 19.32 8.26
C LYS A 316 0.23 20.31 7.31
N ILE A 317 -0.41 20.61 6.20
CA ILE A 317 0.14 21.52 5.20
C ILE A 317 -0.89 22.62 4.90
N GLU A 318 -0.48 23.88 5.12
CA GLU A 318 -1.26 25.05 4.76
C GLU A 318 -0.31 26.14 4.21
N PRO A 319 -0.52 26.64 2.97
CA PRO A 319 -1.44 26.14 1.95
C PRO A 319 -1.02 24.76 1.41
N LEU A 320 -1.97 23.96 0.91
CA LEU A 320 -1.66 22.69 0.25
C LEU A 320 -0.67 22.92 -0.92
N PRO A 321 0.37 22.08 -1.02
CA PRO A 321 1.34 22.19 -2.08
C PRO A 321 0.72 21.69 -3.38
N LYS A 322 1.15 22.23 -4.52
CA LYS A 322 0.70 21.71 -5.82
C LYS A 322 1.02 20.22 -5.96
N GLU A 323 2.20 19.82 -5.51
CA GLU A 323 2.72 18.46 -5.62
C GLU A 323 3.91 18.29 -4.67
N VAL A 324 3.97 17.16 -3.96
CA VAL A 324 5.13 16.78 -3.11
C VAL A 324 5.41 15.30 -3.25
N LYS A 325 6.64 14.98 -3.66
CA LYS A 325 7.13 13.60 -3.69
C LYS A 325 7.65 13.20 -2.32
N VAL A 326 7.17 12.07 -1.82
CA VAL A 326 7.59 11.49 -0.55
C VAL A 326 8.02 10.05 -0.76
N TYR A 327 9.04 9.62 -0.04
CA TYR A 327 9.67 8.31 -0.22
C TYR A 327 9.67 7.54 1.09
N LEU A 328 9.47 6.23 0.98
CA LEU A 328 9.59 5.28 2.07
C LEU A 328 10.03 3.93 1.55
N LEU A 329 10.79 3.22 2.38
CA LEU A 329 11.08 1.79 2.23
C LEU A 329 10.02 0.95 2.94
N THR A 330 9.84 -0.30 2.53
CA THR A 330 8.97 -1.28 3.20
C THR A 330 9.60 -2.67 3.27
N MET A 331 9.05 -3.56 4.10
CA MET A 331 9.37 -4.98 4.04
C MET A 331 8.65 -5.69 2.88
N SER A 332 9.05 -6.93 2.61
CA SER A 332 8.47 -7.73 1.52
C SER A 332 7.11 -8.33 1.83
N THR A 333 6.80 -8.54 3.11
CA THR A 333 5.56 -9.18 3.59
C THR A 333 4.77 -8.27 4.52
N ALA A 334 3.44 -8.44 4.53
CA ALA A 334 2.56 -7.72 5.45
C ALA A 334 3.01 -7.96 6.91
N PRO A 335 2.92 -6.96 7.81
CA PRO A 335 2.34 -5.61 7.63
C PRO A 335 3.27 -4.58 6.97
N TYR A 336 4.37 -5.02 6.32
CA TYR A 336 5.31 -4.18 5.58
C TYR A 336 6.11 -3.18 6.45
N CYS A 337 6.07 -3.37 7.77
CA CYS A 337 6.66 -2.48 8.78
C CYS A 337 8.16 -2.27 8.62
N VAL A 338 8.56 -1.01 8.71
CA VAL A 338 9.94 -0.61 8.90
C VAL A 338 10.06 0.59 9.82
N HIS A 339 11.22 0.67 10.46
CA HIS A 339 11.78 1.86 11.07
C HIS A 339 12.96 2.30 10.20
N HIS A 340 12.90 3.54 9.70
CA HIS A 340 14.01 4.12 8.97
C HIS A 340 15.05 4.67 9.95
N SER A 341 16.32 4.52 9.62
CA SER A 341 17.43 5.11 10.36
C SER A 341 18.42 5.73 9.39
N LEU A 342 18.91 6.91 9.74
CA LEU A 342 20.08 7.51 9.12
C LEU A 342 21.30 6.75 9.64
N VAL A 343 22.19 6.33 8.73
CA VAL A 343 23.49 5.75 9.09
C VAL A 343 24.61 6.54 8.44
N GLU A 344 25.69 6.73 9.18
CA GLU A 344 26.79 7.60 8.78
C GLU A 344 28.13 6.98 9.13
N PHE A 345 29.12 7.21 8.26
CA PHE A 345 30.49 6.84 8.52
C PHE A 345 31.42 8.02 8.19
N TYR A 346 32.27 8.36 9.16
CA TYR A 346 33.21 9.46 9.10
C TYR A 346 34.63 8.88 9.05
N LEU A 347 35.31 8.97 7.91
CA LEU A 347 36.72 8.62 7.79
C LEU A 347 37.57 9.56 8.65
N GLN A 348 38.65 9.02 9.23
CA GLN A 348 39.66 9.86 9.87
C GLN A 348 40.48 10.66 8.86
N GLU A 349 40.72 10.08 7.68
CA GLU A 349 41.50 10.71 6.61
C GLU A 349 40.80 10.59 5.25
N PRO A 350 40.87 11.63 4.41
CA PRO A 350 40.25 11.61 3.09
C PRO A 350 41.00 10.66 2.17
N ARG A 351 40.27 10.01 1.25
CA ARG A 351 40.85 9.06 0.30
C ARG A 351 40.68 9.57 -1.12
N ARG A 352 41.64 9.26 -1.99
CA ARG A 352 41.56 9.65 -3.41
C ARG A 352 40.44 8.96 -4.18
N LYS A 353 40.02 7.79 -3.72
CA LYS A 353 39.00 6.95 -4.37
C LYS A 353 37.77 6.85 -3.47
N ASP A 354 36.64 6.62 -4.12
CA ASP A 354 35.39 6.32 -3.44
C ASP A 354 35.54 5.11 -2.51
N THR A 355 34.93 5.22 -1.34
CA THR A 355 34.96 4.18 -0.32
C THR A 355 33.54 3.69 -0.06
N SER A 356 33.27 2.43 -0.40
CA SER A 356 31.97 1.80 -0.16
C SER A 356 31.98 0.97 1.11
N ILE A 357 31.01 1.19 1.99
CA ILE A 357 30.86 0.46 3.25
C ILE A 357 29.47 -0.17 3.27
N LYS A 358 29.42 -1.50 3.44
CA LYS A 358 28.17 -2.21 3.72
C LYS A 358 27.94 -2.19 5.22
N ILE A 359 26.80 -1.66 5.63
CA ILE A 359 26.32 -1.60 7.01
C ILE A 359 25.18 -2.60 7.11
N THR A 360 25.19 -3.46 8.13
CA THR A 360 24.16 -4.46 8.37
C THR A 360 23.67 -4.34 9.81
N PHE A 361 22.38 -4.08 10.00
CA PHE A 361 21.71 -4.19 11.29
C PHE A 361 21.31 -5.64 11.54
N VAL A 362 21.53 -6.11 12.76
CA VAL A 362 21.22 -7.46 13.19
C VAL A 362 20.36 -7.38 14.45
N SER A 363 19.13 -7.86 14.31
CA SER A 363 18.20 -8.11 15.41
C SER A 363 18.16 -9.61 15.74
N SER A 364 17.20 -10.04 16.55
CA SER A 364 17.06 -11.46 16.94
C SER A 364 16.86 -12.39 15.74
N ASN A 365 16.00 -12.00 14.80
CA ASN A 365 15.53 -12.88 13.73
C ASN A 365 15.71 -12.30 12.32
N VAL A 366 16.07 -11.02 12.20
CA VAL A 366 16.15 -10.32 10.92
C VAL A 366 17.46 -9.55 10.79
N THR A 367 17.93 -9.43 9.56
CA THR A 367 19.03 -8.54 9.21
C THR A 367 18.63 -7.63 8.07
N SER A 368 18.93 -6.34 8.20
CA SER A 368 18.82 -5.37 7.11
C SER A 368 20.19 -4.87 6.73
N SER A 369 20.43 -4.56 5.46
CA SER A 369 21.71 -3.99 5.03
C SER A 369 21.53 -2.81 4.09
N VAL A 370 22.44 -1.85 4.19
CA VAL A 370 22.58 -0.74 3.24
C VAL A 370 24.05 -0.61 2.83
N LYS A 371 24.28 -0.12 1.61
CA LYS A 371 25.61 0.28 1.14
C LYS A 371 25.66 1.80 1.12
N ILE A 372 26.62 2.37 1.83
CA ILE A 372 26.95 3.80 1.73
C ILE A 372 28.25 3.98 0.94
N THR A 373 28.38 5.11 0.28
CA THR A 373 29.59 5.49 -0.46
C THR A 373 30.09 6.84 0.05
N ILE A 374 31.38 6.91 0.35
CA ILE A 374 32.10 8.14 0.66
C ILE A 374 32.84 8.55 -0.61
N PRO A 375 32.46 9.64 -1.29
CA PRO A 375 33.18 10.09 -2.48
C PRO A 375 34.64 10.39 -2.19
N GLY A 376 35.49 10.26 -3.21
CA GLY A 376 36.89 10.68 -3.12
C GLY A 376 37.02 12.12 -2.62
N GLN A 377 38.04 12.38 -1.81
CA GLN A 377 38.31 13.65 -1.12
C GLN A 377 37.28 14.07 -0.06
N GLN A 378 36.24 13.29 0.17
CA GLN A 378 35.30 13.52 1.26
C GLN A 378 35.60 12.63 2.46
N LEU A 379 35.09 13.05 3.62
CA LEU A 379 35.25 12.34 4.89
C LEU A 379 33.98 11.61 5.33
N ARG A 380 32.82 12.02 4.82
CA ARG A 380 31.52 11.55 5.32
C ARG A 380 30.77 10.81 4.23
N GLY A 381 30.27 9.63 4.56
CA GLY A 381 29.21 8.96 3.81
C GLY A 381 28.00 8.76 4.70
N ARG A 382 26.83 8.83 4.08
CA ARG A 382 25.55 8.64 4.75
C ARG A 382 24.59 7.84 3.87
N GLY A 383 23.55 7.31 4.49
CA GLY A 383 22.45 6.67 3.80
C GLY A 383 21.31 6.30 4.73
N VAL A 384 20.21 5.86 4.17
CA VAL A 384 19.02 5.40 4.90
C VAL A 384 18.96 3.88 4.89
N ILE A 385 18.77 3.29 6.07
CA ILE A 385 18.47 1.88 6.23
C ILE A 385 17.06 1.72 6.81
N ALA A 386 16.35 0.69 6.36
CA ALA A 386 15.06 0.29 6.91
C ALA A 386 15.17 -1.07 7.59
N HIS A 387 14.64 -1.18 8.80
CA HIS A 387 14.64 -2.41 9.58
C HIS A 387 13.27 -2.63 10.25
N PRO A 388 12.74 -3.87 10.33
CA PRO A 388 11.39 -4.10 10.88
C PRO A 388 11.27 -3.81 12.38
N GLU A 389 12.38 -3.88 13.12
CA GLU A 389 12.44 -3.50 14.53
C GLU A 389 13.06 -2.11 14.71
N PRO A 390 12.66 -1.35 15.75
CA PRO A 390 13.20 -0.03 16.04
C PRO A 390 14.68 -0.08 16.43
N GLN A 391 15.38 1.05 16.32
CA GLN A 391 16.83 1.15 16.58
C GLN A 391 17.26 0.58 17.95
N CYS A 392 16.43 0.71 18.99
CA CYS A 392 16.74 0.22 20.32
C CYS A 392 16.71 -1.32 20.45
N GLN A 393 16.10 -2.03 19.50
CA GLN A 393 16.07 -3.50 19.46
C GLN A 393 17.18 -4.10 18.59
N ILE A 394 17.94 -3.27 17.89
CA ILE A 394 19.09 -3.72 17.11
C ILE A 394 20.20 -4.14 18.07
N LYS A 395 20.57 -5.43 18.04
CA LYS A 395 21.56 -6.01 18.95
C LYS A 395 22.98 -5.74 18.50
N GLN A 396 23.21 -5.72 17.19
CA GLN A 396 24.54 -5.64 16.63
C GLN A 396 24.53 -4.92 15.28
N VAL A 397 25.58 -4.14 15.02
CA VAL A 397 25.89 -3.59 13.70
C VAL A 397 27.13 -4.27 13.13
N LYS A 398 27.05 -4.70 11.87
CA LYS A 398 28.18 -5.23 11.11
C LYS A 398 28.60 -4.23 10.05
N LEU A 399 29.89 -3.93 9.99
CA LEU A 399 30.49 -2.97 9.07
C LEU A 399 31.49 -3.71 8.18
N LYS A 400 31.37 -3.56 6.86
CA LYS A 400 32.27 -4.18 5.88
C LYS A 400 32.71 -3.17 4.83
N PHE A 401 34.00 -2.86 4.81
CA PHE A 401 34.61 -2.06 3.74
C PHE A 401 34.67 -2.92 2.45
N GLN A 402 33.98 -2.49 1.39
CA GLN A 402 33.97 -3.18 0.10
C GLN A 402 35.14 -2.73 -0.77
N ALA A 403 36.03 -3.65 -1.11
CA ALA A 403 37.11 -3.40 -2.06
C ALA A 403 36.57 -3.26 -3.50
N SER A 404 37.19 -2.38 -4.29
CA SER A 404 36.98 -2.33 -5.74
C SER A 404 37.48 -3.63 -6.39
N SER A 405 36.68 -4.19 -7.30
CA SER A 405 36.99 -5.41 -8.06
C SER A 405 38.19 -5.28 -9.01
N GLN A 406 38.67 -4.07 -9.29
CA GLN A 406 39.73 -3.79 -10.26
C GLN A 406 41.16 -3.75 -9.67
N VAL A 407 41.35 -4.10 -8.39
CA VAL A 407 42.67 -4.00 -7.74
C VAL A 407 43.24 -5.39 -7.46
N TRP A 408 44.18 -5.81 -8.30
CA TRP A 408 45.02 -7.01 -8.13
C TRP A 408 46.09 -6.89 -7.04
N ASN A 409 46.21 -5.71 -6.41
CA ASN A 409 47.15 -5.48 -5.33
C ASN A 409 46.54 -5.82 -3.97
N LYS A 410 46.95 -6.96 -3.41
CA LYS A 410 46.63 -7.47 -2.07
C LYS A 410 47.23 -6.63 -0.91
N ASN A 411 47.47 -5.34 -1.10
CA ASN A 411 47.68 -4.47 0.05
C ASN A 411 46.31 -4.31 0.71
N LYS A 412 46.17 -4.92 1.89
CA LYS A 412 45.01 -4.83 2.78
C LYS A 412 44.71 -3.35 3.06
N SER A 413 43.95 -2.71 2.18
CA SER A 413 43.56 -1.32 2.41
C SER A 413 42.66 -1.29 3.63
N THR A 414 43.18 -0.69 4.69
CA THR A 414 42.46 -0.41 5.92
C THR A 414 41.86 0.98 5.82
N ILE A 415 40.69 1.16 6.42
CA ILE A 415 40.13 2.46 6.70
C ILE A 415 39.81 2.54 8.19
N VAL A 416 39.99 3.71 8.78
CA VAL A 416 39.63 3.98 10.16
C VAL A 416 38.61 5.11 10.17
N GLY A 417 37.56 4.96 10.97
CA GLY A 417 36.52 5.97 11.03
C GLY A 417 35.48 5.74 12.11
N LYS A 418 34.60 6.73 12.30
CA LYS A 418 33.53 6.71 13.29
C LYS A 418 32.20 6.37 12.62
N PHE A 419 31.48 5.39 13.17
CA PHE A 419 30.13 5.05 12.74
C PHE A 419 29.10 5.69 13.67
N CYS A 420 28.07 6.30 13.09
CA CYS A 420 26.93 6.89 13.80
C CYS A 420 25.61 6.49 13.14
N MET A 421 24.53 6.50 13.91
CA MET A 421 23.18 6.27 13.41
C MET A 421 22.14 7.03 14.23
N ALA A 422 21.01 7.35 13.62
CA ALA A 422 19.89 8.03 14.27
C ALA A 422 18.55 7.52 13.70
N PRO A 423 17.49 7.36 14.54
CA PRO A 423 16.16 7.03 14.04
C PRO A 423 15.61 8.24 13.27
N LEU A 424 14.88 7.97 12.18
CA LEU A 424 14.19 9.01 11.43
C LEU A 424 12.76 9.21 11.97
N PRO A 425 12.23 10.45 11.98
CA PRO A 425 12.89 11.70 11.57
C PRO A 425 13.95 12.19 12.56
N VAL A 426 15.03 12.79 12.04
CA VAL A 426 16.08 13.44 12.84
C VAL A 426 15.70 14.90 13.09
N ASN A 427 14.85 15.12 14.10
CA ASN A 427 14.43 16.47 14.50
C ASN A 427 15.45 17.15 15.45
N ASP A 428 16.19 16.37 16.24
CA ASP A 428 17.28 16.83 17.10
C ASP A 428 18.41 15.78 17.10
N SER A 429 19.65 16.26 17.15
CA SER A 429 20.88 15.48 17.25
C SER A 429 20.97 14.58 18.50
N LYS A 430 20.12 14.78 19.51
CA LYS A 430 20.13 13.99 20.76
C LYS A 430 19.92 12.48 20.58
N ASN A 431 19.25 12.07 19.51
CA ASN A 431 18.97 10.65 19.24
C ASN A 431 20.07 9.97 18.40
N THR A 432 21.10 10.70 18.02
CA THR A 432 22.25 10.15 17.28
C THR A 432 23.15 9.36 18.21
N VAL A 433 23.33 8.09 17.91
CA VAL A 433 24.22 7.17 18.63
C VAL A 433 25.42 6.85 17.77
N CYS A 434 26.62 7.02 18.32
CA CYS A 434 27.86 6.63 17.65
C CYS A 434 28.58 5.53 18.44
N LEU A 435 29.36 4.71 17.72
CA LEU A 435 30.30 3.81 18.39
C LEU A 435 31.34 4.65 19.17
N PRO A 436 31.72 4.22 20.39
CA PRO A 436 32.59 5.01 21.26
C PRO A 436 34.00 5.14 20.67
N GLU A 437 34.53 4.04 20.14
CA GLU A 437 35.87 3.98 19.55
C GLU A 437 35.79 3.97 18.01
N PRO A 438 36.76 4.58 17.31
CA PRO A 438 36.90 4.45 15.87
C PRO A 438 37.03 2.98 15.44
N VAL A 439 36.37 2.63 14.34
CA VAL A 439 36.37 1.28 13.78
C VAL A 439 37.46 1.16 12.72
N ASN A 440 38.32 0.14 12.86
CA ASN A 440 39.29 -0.24 11.84
C ASN A 440 38.71 -1.32 10.92
N LEU A 441 38.45 -0.96 9.66
CA LEU A 441 37.89 -1.86 8.67
C LEU A 441 38.95 -2.28 7.66
N GLN A 442 39.27 -3.58 7.65
CA GLN A 442 40.04 -4.20 6.58
C GLN A 442 39.15 -4.48 5.38
N ALA A 443 39.69 -4.26 4.17
CA ALA A 443 39.02 -4.58 2.92
C ALA A 443 38.42 -6.00 2.90
N SER A 444 37.13 -6.09 2.60
CA SER A 444 36.34 -7.32 2.50
C SER A 444 36.17 -8.13 3.79
N VAL A 445 36.63 -7.62 4.94
CA VAL A 445 36.41 -8.22 6.27
C VAL A 445 35.25 -7.51 6.96
N SER A 446 34.34 -8.29 7.57
CA SER A 446 33.24 -7.75 8.38
C SER A 446 33.68 -7.60 9.83
N VAL A 447 33.46 -6.44 10.41
CA VAL A 447 33.64 -6.17 11.85
C VAL A 447 32.26 -6.01 12.48
N SER A 448 32.04 -6.65 13.63
CA SER A 448 30.75 -6.63 14.34
C SER A 448 30.89 -5.88 15.66
N HIS A 449 29.92 -5.03 15.96
CA HIS A 449 29.85 -4.26 17.21
C HIS A 449 28.48 -4.43 17.85
N ASP A 450 28.46 -4.82 19.11
CA ASP A 450 27.21 -4.92 19.87
C ASP A 450 26.71 -3.52 20.24
N LEU A 451 25.40 -3.34 20.13
CA LEU A 451 24.70 -2.10 20.41
C LEU A 451 23.93 -2.25 21.73
N LYS A 452 24.10 -1.28 22.63
CA LYS A 452 23.35 -1.20 23.89
C LYS A 452 22.61 0.13 23.90
N ILE A 453 21.43 0.14 23.31
CA ILE A 453 20.56 1.32 23.21
C ILE A 453 19.30 1.01 24.02
N ALA A 454 18.97 1.86 24.98
CA ALA A 454 17.74 1.70 25.74
C ALA A 454 16.52 2.00 24.86
N CYS A 455 15.47 1.18 24.94
CA CYS A 455 14.15 1.58 24.48
C CYS A 455 13.55 2.53 25.52
N GLY A 456 13.16 3.72 25.07
CA GLY A 456 12.51 4.74 25.91
C GLY A 456 11.02 4.51 26.07
#